data_AF-A0A521W319-F1
#
_entry.id   AF-A0A521W319-F1
#
_cell.length_a   1.000
_cell.length_b   1.000
_cell.length_c   1.000
_cell.angle_alpha   90.00
_cell.angle_beta   90.00
_cell.angle_gamma   90.00
#
_symmetry.space_group_name_H-M   'P 1'
#
loop_
_entity.id
_entity.type
_entity.pdbx_description
1 polymer ?
#
loop_
_entity_poly.entity_id
_entity_poly.type
_entity_poly.pdbx_seq_one_letter_code
_entity_poly.pdbx_strand_id
1 'polypeptide(L)' 'MTHSEQNEIMQLLSDYSHKMKGKDSDEFDVLRKRHKDDEDFDSNSRARLMDLFVKYVPERFRKDYM' A
#
# COMPACT_ATOMS: atom_id res chain seq x y z
N MET A 1 -3.51 9.42 7.32
CA MET A 1 -2.97 8.06 7.44
C MET A 1 -2.44 7.82 8.84
N THR A 2 -3.26 7.22 9.68
CA THR A 2 -2.88 6.60 10.94
C THR A 2 -2.18 5.25 10.67
N HIS A 3 -1.54 4.68 11.68
CA HIS A 3 -0.93 3.35 11.56
C HIS A 3 -1.98 2.25 11.27
N SER A 4 -3.20 2.39 11.81
CA SER A 4 -4.31 1.46 11.51
C SER A 4 -4.72 1.52 10.04
N GLU A 5 -4.91 2.73 9.50
CA GLU A 5 -5.26 2.95 8.09
C GLU A 5 -4.15 2.38 7.16
N GLN A 6 -2.88 2.59 7.53
CA GLN A 6 -1.76 2.01 6.77
C GLN A 6 -1.84 0.48 6.74
N ASN A 7 -2.12 -0.15 7.88
CA ASN A 7 -2.21 -1.60 8.01
C ASN A 7 -3.34 -2.18 7.14
N GLU A 8 -4.51 -1.53 7.17
CA GLU A 8 -5.67 -1.88 6.34
C GLU A 8 -5.36 -1.74 4.84
N ILE A 9 -4.73 -0.62 4.43
CA ILE A 9 -4.30 -0.40 3.04
C ILE A 9 -3.30 -1.47 2.59
N MET A 10 -2.35 -1.83 3.45
CA MET A 10 -1.35 -2.88 3.18
C MET A 10 -1.99 -4.26 3.00
N GLN A 11 -2.98 -4.60 3.81
CA GLN A 11 -3.76 -5.84 3.67
C GLN A 11 -4.52 -5.85 2.35
N LEU A 12 -5.25 -4.77 2.06
CA LEU A 12 -6.04 -4.70 0.86
C LEU A 12 -5.17 -4.74 -0.40
N LEU A 13 -4.05 -4.02 -0.43
CA LEU A 13 -3.09 -4.10 -1.53
C LEU A 13 -2.48 -5.50 -1.69
N SER A 14 -2.29 -6.24 -0.60
CA SER A 14 -1.80 -7.62 -0.66
C SER A 14 -2.75 -8.51 -1.46
N ASP A 15 -4.07 -8.31 -1.36
CA ASP A 15 -5.07 -9.05 -2.15
C ASP A 15 -4.96 -8.75 -3.65
N TYR A 16 -4.53 -7.55 -4.02
CA TYR A 16 -4.34 -7.13 -5.41
C TYR A 16 -2.90 -7.29 -5.92
N SER A 17 -1.96 -7.73 -5.07
CA SER A 17 -0.53 -7.86 -5.41
C SER A 17 -0.26 -8.73 -6.63
N HIS A 18 -1.06 -9.78 -6.86
CA HIS A 18 -0.97 -10.64 -8.03
C HIS A 18 -1.14 -9.91 -9.38
N LYS A 19 -1.80 -8.74 -9.37
CA LYS A 19 -2.00 -7.87 -10.54
C LYS A 19 -0.84 -6.90 -10.77
N MET A 20 -0.02 -6.65 -9.76
CA MET A 20 1.15 -5.77 -9.86
C MET A 20 2.22 -6.46 -10.71
N LYS A 21 2.93 -5.67 -11.53
CA LYS A 21 3.98 -6.16 -12.43
C LYS A 21 5.14 -5.18 -12.48
N GLY A 22 6.35 -5.72 -12.70
CA GLY A 22 7.58 -4.96 -12.80
C GLY A 22 7.79 -4.06 -11.59
N LYS A 23 8.10 -2.78 -11.84
CA LYS A 23 8.44 -1.80 -10.83
C LYS A 23 7.41 -1.67 -9.69
N ASP A 24 6.12 -1.76 -9.99
CA ASP A 24 5.08 -1.66 -8.96
C ASP A 24 5.11 -2.83 -7.97
N SER A 25 5.45 -4.04 -8.47
CA SER A 25 5.61 -5.22 -7.62
C SER A 25 6.84 -5.08 -6.72
N ASP A 26 7.95 -4.61 -7.29
CA ASP A 26 9.19 -4.39 -6.55
C ASP A 26 9.00 -3.32 -5.46
N GLU A 27 8.30 -2.23 -5.79
CA GLU A 27 7.96 -1.16 -4.84
C GLU A 27 7.04 -1.66 -3.72
N PHE A 28 6.00 -2.43 -4.06
CA PHE A 28 5.11 -3.01 -3.06
C PHE A 28 5.84 -3.98 -2.12
N ASP A 29 6.75 -4.81 -2.63
CA ASP A 29 7.53 -5.73 -1.81
C ASP A 29 8.46 -5.00 -0.83
N VAL A 30 9.05 -3.87 -1.24
CA VAL A 30 9.85 -3.03 -0.33
C VAL A 30 8.98 -2.44 0.77
N LEU A 31 7.83 -1.85 0.42
CA LEU A 31 6.89 -1.29 1.41
C LEU A 31 6.39 -2.37 2.36
N ARG A 32 6.07 -3.56 1.86
CA ARG A 32 5.61 -4.69 2.66
C ARG A 32 6.65 -5.17 3.66
N LYS A 33 7.93 -5.22 3.27
CA LYS A 33 9.02 -5.57 4.18
C LYS A 33 9.16 -4.55 5.31
N ARG A 34 9.24 -3.26 4.97
CA ARG A 34 9.30 -2.18 5.96
C ARG A 34 8.14 -2.23 6.94
N HIS A 35 6.92 -2.43 6.45
CA HIS A 35 5.73 -2.55 7.29
C HIS A 35 5.81 -3.77 8.22
N LYS A 36 6.36 -4.90 7.75
CA LYS A 36 6.53 -6.10 8.56
C LYS A 36 7.60 -5.93 9.65
N ASP A 37 8.61 -5.12 9.37
CA ASP A 37 9.71 -4.82 10.28
C ASP A 37 9.35 -3.66 11.25
N ASP A 38 8.07 -3.24 11.28
CA ASP A 38 7.54 -2.10 12.04
C ASP A 38 8.32 -0.79 11.79
N GLU A 39 8.93 -0.66 10.61
CA GLU A 39 9.59 0.58 10.20
C GLU A 39 8.55 1.67 9.89
N ASP A 40 8.79 2.85 10.45
CA ASP A 40 7.98 4.04 10.15
C ASP A 40 8.09 4.42 8.68
N PHE A 41 6.94 4.54 8.01
CA PHE A 41 6.90 5.07 6.65
C PHE A 41 7.14 6.58 6.69
N ASP A 42 8.17 7.03 5.98
CA ASP A 42 8.36 8.45 5.68
C ASP A 42 7.30 8.97 4.70
N SER A 43 7.26 10.28 4.49
CA SER A 43 6.29 10.92 3.61
C SER A 43 6.31 10.38 2.17
N ASN A 44 7.46 9.91 1.68
CA ASN A 44 7.60 9.35 0.34
C ASN A 44 7.03 7.93 0.30
N SER A 45 7.36 7.07 1.26
CA SER A 45 6.78 5.73 1.40
C SER A 45 5.26 5.78 1.53
N ARG A 46 4.71 6.75 2.28
CA ARG A 46 3.26 6.97 2.38
C ARG A 46 2.64 7.38 1.04
N ALA A 47 3.27 8.32 0.33
CA ALA A 47 2.79 8.72 -0.99
C ALA A 47 2.79 7.56 -1.98
N ARG A 48 3.86 6.74 -2.00
CA ARG A 48 3.94 5.55 -2.86
C ARG A 48 2.92 4.48 -2.51
N LEU A 49 2.68 4.25 -1.22
CA LEU A 49 1.62 3.34 -0.78
C LEU A 49 0.26 3.78 -1.31
N MET A 50 -0.05 5.09 -1.22
CA MET A 50 -1.29 5.64 -1.73
C MET A 50 -1.37 5.59 -3.26
N ASP A 51 -0.29 5.84 -3.98
CA ASP A 51 -0.24 5.71 -5.44
C ASP A 51 -0.61 4.28 -5.87
N LEU A 52 -0.01 3.27 -5.23
CA LEU A 52 -0.32 1.85 -5.48
C LEU A 52 -1.76 1.51 -5.12
N PHE A 53 -2.24 2.02 -3.98
CA PHE A 53 -3.63 1.85 -3.53
C PHE A 53 -4.63 2.37 -4.56
N VAL A 54 -4.44 3.59 -5.05
CA VAL A 54 -5.30 4.19 -6.08
C VAL A 54 -5.20 3.46 -7.41
N LYS A 55 -4.00 2.95 -7.75
CA LYS A 55 -3.77 2.27 -9.02
C LYS A 55 -4.43 0.89 -9.08
N TYR A 56 -4.41 0.12 -8.00
CA TYR A 56 -4.79 -1.30 -8.02
C TYR A 56 -6.08 -1.63 -7.28
N VAL A 57 -6.43 -0.88 -6.24
CA VAL A 57 -7.65 -1.12 -5.46
C VAL A 57 -8.83 -0.41 -6.11
N PRO A 58 -9.93 -1.10 -6.46
CA PRO A 58 -11.13 -0.48 -7.02
C PRO A 58 -11.74 0.58 -6.08
N GLU A 59 -12.25 1.66 -6.65
CA GLU A 59 -12.80 2.82 -5.92
C GLU A 59 -13.83 2.48 -4.85
N ARG A 60 -14.68 1.47 -5.10
CA ARG A 60 -15.68 1.01 -4.13
C ARG A 60 -15.09 0.54 -2.79
N PHE A 61 -13.81 0.17 -2.77
CA PHE A 61 -13.09 -0.24 -1.57
C PHE A 61 -12.15 0.86 -1.02
N ARG A 62 -12.12 2.04 -1.66
CA ARG A 62 -11.28 3.18 -1.25
C ARG A 62 -12.03 4.25 -0.46
N LYS A 63 -13.36 4.20 -0.44
CA LYS A 63 -14.22 5.27 0.09
C LYS A 63 -13.97 5.64 1.55
N ASP A 64 -13.45 4.71 2.34
CA ASP A 64 -13.19 4.94 3.75
C ASP A 64 -11.76 5.45 4.03
N TYR A 65 -10.93 5.59 2.99
CA TYR A 65 -9.49 5.89 3.08
C TYR A 65 -9.07 7.18 2.33
N MET A 66 -10.03 7.90 1.72
CA MET A 66 -9.84 9.16 0.99
C MET A 66 -10.65 10.28 1.60
#